data_AF-A0A1I6U4L3-F1
#
_entry.id   AF-A0A1I6U4L3-F1
#
_cell.length_a   1.000
_cell.length_b   1.000
_cell.length_c   1.000
_cell.angle_alpha   90.00
_cell.angle_beta   90.00
_cell.angle_gamma   90.00
#
_symmetry.space_group_name_H-M   'P 1'
#
loop_
_entity.id
_entity.type
_entity.pdbx_description
1 polymer ?
#
loop_
_entity_poly.entity_id
_entity_poly.type
_entity_poly.pdbx_seq_one_letter_code
_entity_poly.pdbx_strand_id
1 'polypeptide(L)'
;MTEPDTEAIRRQLIDAFEGADYPVSNPIELLPALPNGPATTFESGEFSMSVLELRDGAQRTDGATDGFPYETPEALADDIIDGLQDVGKLP
;
A
#
# COMPACT_ATOMS: atom_id res chain seq x y z
N MET A 1 4.92 3.91 -23.58
CA MET A 1 4.67 3.13 -22.36
C MET A 1 4.22 4.16 -21.33
N THR A 2 3.16 3.87 -20.57
CA THR A 2 2.47 4.89 -19.74
C THR A 2 3.18 4.98 -18.40
N GLU A 3 3.64 6.18 -18.05
CA GLU A 3 4.25 6.44 -16.75
C GLU A 3 3.28 6.05 -15.61
N PRO A 4 3.78 5.47 -14.51
CA PRO A 4 2.92 5.09 -13.40
C PRO A 4 2.36 6.33 -12.69
N ASP A 5 1.03 6.40 -12.58
CA ASP A 5 0.33 7.46 -11.85
C ASP A 5 0.30 7.15 -10.36
N THR A 6 1.08 7.90 -9.58
CA THR A 6 1.13 7.82 -8.11
C THR A 6 -0.25 8.06 -7.48
N GLU A 7 -1.01 9.04 -7.98
CA GLU A 7 -2.37 9.32 -7.50
C GLU A 7 -3.36 8.18 -7.79
N ALA A 8 -3.14 7.42 -8.87
CA ALA A 8 -3.97 6.26 -9.19
C ALA A 8 -3.67 5.08 -8.26
N ILE A 9 -2.39 4.83 -7.95
CA ILE A 9 -1.99 3.82 -6.96
C ILE A 9 -2.50 4.20 -5.57
N ARG A 10 -2.33 5.46 -5.15
CA ARG A 10 -2.83 5.98 -3.86
C ARG A 10 -4.32 5.72 -3.70
N ARG A 11 -5.13 6.04 -4.72
CA ARG A 11 -6.58 5.76 -4.69
C ARG A 11 -6.90 4.27 -4.58
N GLN A 12 -6.18 3.41 -5.31
CA GLN A 12 -6.38 1.96 -5.21
C GLN A 12 -6.01 1.43 -3.82
N LEU A 13 -4.94 1.95 -3.21
CA LEU A 13 -4.56 1.59 -1.84
C LEU A 13 -5.66 2.00 -0.85
N ILE A 14 -6.17 3.24 -0.96
CA ILE A 14 -7.26 3.72 -0.09
C ILE A 14 -8.50 2.83 -0.24
N ASP A 15 -8.93 2.55 -1.47
CA ASP A 15 -10.12 1.71 -1.76
C ASP A 15 -9.91 0.26 -1.30
N ALA A 16 -8.69 -0.27 -1.40
CA ALA A 16 -8.38 -1.62 -0.94
C ALA A 16 -8.32 -1.72 0.59
N PHE A 17 -7.90 -0.65 1.28
CA PHE A 17 -7.75 -0.62 2.73
C PHE A 17 -8.94 0.03 3.47
N GLU A 18 -9.87 0.72 2.78
CA GLU A 18 -11.02 1.38 3.42
C GLU A 18 -11.91 0.40 4.19
N GLY A 19 -11.92 -0.86 3.76
CA GLY A 19 -12.66 -1.95 4.42
C GLY A 19 -11.99 -2.50 5.67
N ALA A 20 -10.85 -1.95 6.10
CA ALA A 20 -10.12 -2.43 7.26
C ALA A 20 -10.71 -1.91 8.57
N ASP A 21 -10.47 -2.65 9.65
CA ASP A 21 -10.90 -2.27 10.99
C ASP A 21 -9.85 -1.31 11.60
N TYR A 22 -10.15 -0.01 11.54
CA TYR A 22 -9.27 1.03 12.07
C TYR A 22 -9.53 1.27 13.58
N PRO A 23 -8.48 1.55 14.37
CA PRO A 23 -7.09 1.75 13.98
C PRO A 23 -6.36 0.42 13.72
N VAL A 24 -5.72 0.33 12.57
CA VAL A 24 -4.95 -0.86 12.19
C VAL A 24 -3.61 -0.75 12.90
N SER A 25 -3.25 -1.76 13.69
CA SER A 25 -1.98 -1.77 14.43
C SER A 25 -0.92 -2.63 13.78
N ASN A 26 -1.32 -3.55 12.89
CA ASN A 26 -0.40 -4.41 12.17
C ASN A 26 -0.83 -4.63 10.71
N PRO A 27 0.13 -4.82 9.79
CA PRO A 27 -0.16 -5.05 8.37
C PRO A 27 -0.93 -6.36 8.10
N ILE A 28 -0.91 -7.31 9.04
CA ILE A 28 -1.69 -8.56 8.92
C ILE A 28 -3.20 -8.29 9.05
N GLU A 29 -3.59 -7.27 9.81
CA GLU A 29 -5.01 -6.92 10.02
C GLU A 29 -5.65 -6.32 8.76
N LEU A 30 -4.83 -5.85 7.82
CA LEU A 30 -5.28 -5.35 6.51
C LEU A 30 -5.66 -6.50 5.55
N LEU A 31 -5.11 -7.71 5.75
CA LEU A 31 -5.34 -8.83 4.84
C LEU A 31 -6.83 -9.20 4.65
N PRO A 32 -7.66 -9.30 5.70
CA PRO A 32 -9.08 -9.58 5.55
C PRO A 32 -9.89 -8.43 4.95
N ALA A 33 -9.37 -7.19 5.00
CA ALA A 33 -10.03 -5.99 4.46
C ALA A 33 -9.94 -5.91 2.93
N LEU A 34 -8.90 -6.50 2.37
CA LEU A 34 -8.58 -6.41 0.96
C LEU A 34 -9.63 -7.13 0.08
N PRO A 35 -10.04 -6.54 -1.05
CA PRO A 35 -11.11 -7.09 -1.90
C PRO A 35 -10.78 -8.47 -2.49
N ASN A 36 -9.49 -8.73 -2.76
CA ASN A 36 -9.00 -10.04 -3.21
C ASN A 36 -8.07 -10.69 -2.17
N GLY A 37 -8.11 -10.22 -0.92
CA GLY A 37 -7.21 -10.66 0.13
C GLY A 37 -5.73 -10.49 -0.29
N PRO A 38 -4.85 -11.47 0.00
CA PRO A 38 -3.42 -11.38 -0.33
C PRO A 38 -3.11 -11.42 -1.85
N ALA A 39 -4.11 -11.71 -2.69
CA ALA A 39 -3.96 -11.66 -4.15
C ALA A 39 -4.28 -10.28 -4.75
N THR A 40 -4.66 -9.31 -3.91
CA THR A 40 -4.88 -7.93 -4.36
C THR A 40 -3.61 -7.37 -4.97
N THR A 41 -3.75 -6.75 -6.15
CA THR A 41 -2.64 -6.22 -6.94
C THR A 41 -2.93 -4.79 -7.33
N PHE A 42 -1.94 -3.93 -7.17
CA PHE A 42 -2.00 -2.52 -7.52
C PHE A 42 -1.25 -2.31 -8.82
N GLU A 43 -1.93 -1.78 -9.82
CA GLU A 43 -1.36 -1.58 -11.15
C GLU A 43 -1.67 -0.18 -11.66
N SER A 44 -0.66 0.48 -12.22
CA SER A 44 -0.79 1.80 -12.82
C SER A 44 0.31 1.99 -13.86
N GLY A 45 -0.07 2.15 -15.13
CA GLY A 45 0.89 2.28 -16.22
C GLY A 45 1.85 1.08 -16.31
N GLU A 46 3.13 1.34 -16.05
CA GLU A 46 4.21 0.31 -15.99
C GLU A 46 4.45 -0.26 -14.59
N PHE A 47 3.84 0.31 -13.55
CA PHE A 47 3.91 -0.22 -12.19
C PHE A 47 2.87 -1.33 -12.01
N SER A 48 3.32 -2.47 -11.48
CA SER A 48 2.46 -3.59 -11.07
C SER A 48 3.08 -4.25 -9.84
N MET A 49 2.33 -4.31 -8.74
CA MET A 49 2.81 -4.87 -7.49
C MET A 49 1.66 -5.50 -6.70
N SER A 50 1.84 -6.74 -6.26
CA SER A 50 0.86 -7.39 -5.39
C SER A 50 1.00 -6.93 -3.94
N VAL A 51 -0.06 -7.07 -3.14
CA VAL A 51 0.00 -6.83 -1.68
C VAL A 51 1.10 -7.65 -1.02
N LEU A 52 1.34 -8.88 -1.49
CA LEU A 52 2.40 -9.74 -0.95
C LEU A 52 3.79 -9.17 -1.22
N GLU A 53 4.03 -8.73 -2.46
CA GLU A 53 5.26 -8.03 -2.84
C GLU A 53 5.40 -6.72 -2.07
N LEU A 54 4.30 -5.96 -1.97
CA LEU A 54 4.25 -4.68 -1.26
C LEU A 54 4.60 -4.88 0.21
N ARG A 55 4.12 -5.95 0.86
CA ARG A 55 4.51 -6.33 2.22
C ARG A 55 5.99 -6.74 2.32
N ASP A 56 6.53 -7.45 1.35
CA ASP A 56 7.96 -7.85 1.35
C ASP A 56 8.90 -6.65 1.10
N GLY A 57 8.46 -5.72 0.26
CA GLY A 57 9.11 -4.43 0.03
C GLY A 57 8.97 -3.49 1.23
N ALA A 58 7.79 -3.38 1.82
CA ALA A 58 7.49 -2.62 3.03
C ALA A 58 8.28 -3.17 4.24
N GLN A 59 8.51 -4.49 4.33
CA GLN A 59 9.42 -5.04 5.34
C GLN A 59 10.90 -4.63 5.15
N ARG A 60 11.31 -4.29 3.93
CA ARG A 60 12.64 -3.69 3.66
C ARG A 60 12.65 -2.17 3.85
N THR A 61 11.49 -1.55 3.80
CA THR A 61 11.32 -0.12 3.99
C THR A 61 11.10 0.09 5.48
N ASP A 62 12.16 0.43 6.20
CA ASP A 62 12.19 0.61 7.66
C ASP A 62 11.00 1.45 8.22
N GLY A 63 10.35 2.27 7.37
CA GLY A 63 9.22 3.13 7.72
C GLY A 63 7.82 2.48 7.79
N ALA A 64 7.51 1.44 7.01
CA ALA A 64 6.13 0.94 6.94
C ALA A 64 5.67 0.23 8.23
N THR A 65 6.62 -0.16 9.10
CA THR A 65 6.32 -0.72 10.43
C THR A 65 6.43 0.34 11.54
N ASP A 66 7.04 1.49 11.27
CA ASP A 66 7.23 2.58 12.24
C ASP A 66 6.00 3.50 12.35
N GLY A 67 5.20 3.61 11.29
CA GLY A 67 3.98 4.44 11.28
C GLY A 67 2.72 3.80 11.88
N PHE A 68 2.75 2.54 12.32
CA PHE A 68 1.62 1.91 13.00
C PHE A 68 1.46 2.43 14.45
N PRO A 69 0.23 2.61 14.97
CA PRO A 69 -1.04 2.31 14.32
C PRO A 69 -1.50 3.41 13.35
N TYR A 70 -2.08 3.00 12.22
CA TYR A 70 -2.73 3.92 11.30
C TYR A 70 -4.20 4.08 11.67
N GLU A 71 -4.67 5.32 11.73
CA GLU A 71 -6.06 5.64 12.05
C GLU A 71 -6.97 5.71 10.81
N THR A 72 -6.38 5.90 9.63
CA THR A 72 -7.13 6.03 8.36
C THR A 72 -6.41 5.33 7.20
N PRO A 73 -7.16 4.90 6.17
CA PRO A 73 -6.58 4.32 4.95
C PRO A 73 -5.76 5.33 4.16
N GLU A 74 -6.09 6.61 4.25
CA GLU A 74 -5.35 7.70 3.59
C GLU A 74 -3.93 7.80 4.14
N ALA A 75 -3.77 7.85 5.48
CA ALA A 75 -2.45 7.95 6.10
C ALA A 75 -1.55 6.74 5.75
N LEU A 76 -2.12 5.54 5.75
CA LEU A 76 -1.43 4.32 5.34
C LEU A 76 -1.04 4.35 3.85
N ALA A 77 -1.96 4.78 2.99
CA ALA A 77 -1.70 4.83 1.55
C ALA A 77 -0.62 5.86 1.21
N ASP A 78 -0.63 7.04 1.84
CA ASP A 78 0.43 8.04 1.67
C ASP A 78 1.80 7.50 2.11
N ASP A 79 1.88 6.82 3.26
CA ASP A 79 3.13 6.24 3.75
C ASP A 79 3.69 5.16 2.80
N ILE A 80 2.81 4.29 2.29
CA ILE A 80 3.18 3.27 1.30
C ILE A 80 3.71 3.93 0.01
N ILE A 81 3.04 4.99 -0.46
CA ILE A 81 3.46 5.72 -1.65
C ILE A 81 4.83 6.36 -1.45
N ASP A 82 5.05 7.03 -0.32
CA ASP A 82 6.33 7.64 0.03
C ASP A 82 7.44 6.58 0.08
N GLY A 83 7.18 5.45 0.73
CA GLY A 83 8.11 4.32 0.77
C GLY A 83 8.43 3.76 -0.62
N LEU A 84 7.44 3.65 -1.52
CA LEU A 84 7.64 3.22 -2.90
C LEU A 84 8.46 4.22 -3.73
N GLN A 85 8.30 5.52 -3.47
CA GLN A 85 9.11 6.57 -4.08
C GLN A 85 10.55 6.54 -3.56
N ASP A 86 10.76 6.34 -2.26
CA ASP A 86 12.08 6.23 -1.63
C ASP A 86 12.90 5.07 -2.22
N VAL A 87 12.27 3.90 -2.41
CA VAL A 87 12.93 2.74 -3.05
C VAL A 87 13.01 2.82 -4.57
N GLY A 88 12.56 3.93 -5.18
CA GLY A 88 12.62 4.19 -6.62
C GLY A 88 11.71 3.31 -7.46
N LYS A 89 10.60 2.81 -6.90
CA LYS A 89 9.57 2.02 -7.61
C LYS A 89 8.51 2.91 -8.25
N LEU A 90 8.26 4.08 -7.66
CA LEU A 90 7.44 5.14 -8.23
C LEU A 90 8.30 6.37 -8.56
N PRO A 91 7.89 7.17 -9.55
CA PRO A 91 8.57 8.40 -9.94
C PRO A 91 8.44 9.52 -8.90
#